data_AF-A0A1D4PPR6-F1
#
_entry.id   AF-A0A1D4PPR6-F1
#
_cell.length_a   1.000
_cell.length_b   1.000
_cell.length_c   1.000
_cell.angle_alpha   90.00
_cell.angle_beta   90.00
_cell.angle_gamma   90.00
#
_symmetry.space_group_name_H-M   'P 1'
#
loop_
_entity.id
_entity.type
_entity.pdbx_description
1 polymer ?
#
loop_
_entity_poly.entity_id
_entity_poly.type
_entity_poly.pdbx_seq_one_letter_code
_entity_poly.pdbx_strand_id
1 'polypeptide(L)'
;MTTQTTSAWDVFFNDKRYKDLLDELNKHFSETRLLLKQGYRQDIVREKMNDKVFGMQMKFKELGQKMIDEHETKLQKLEQDNKVVTFDDPQAELLKRQDLEAKVSLIDNNELVHLIQNIDPDDVGVYEISVYAKAIEKRLTENQQQRVRDFHVVKEKVLYPFRNNEEYQQLEHDLAVLYQFGMQVKGQPVDRDEEGNIKIMNIADQYNEIFK
;
A
#
# COMPACT_ATOMS: atom_id res chain seq x y z
N MET A 1 18.16 -1.86 -9.70
CA MET A 1 16.71 -2.11 -9.74
C MET A 1 16.06 -0.78 -10.01
N THR A 2 15.43 -0.62 -11.18
CA THR A 2 14.62 0.56 -11.51
C THR A 2 13.27 0.37 -10.86
N THR A 3 13.07 0.97 -9.69
CA THR A 3 11.74 1.21 -9.14
C THR A 3 11.00 2.07 -10.14
N GLN A 4 10.10 1.46 -10.92
CA GLN A 4 9.07 2.23 -11.61
C GLN A 4 8.19 2.81 -10.49
N THR A 5 8.46 4.04 -10.08
CA THR A 5 7.53 4.81 -9.26
C THR A 5 6.31 5.08 -10.12
N THR A 6 5.32 4.18 -10.03
CA THR A 6 3.97 4.38 -10.55
C THR A 6 3.53 5.77 -10.14
N SER A 7 3.23 6.64 -11.11
CA SER A 7 2.87 8.02 -10.80
C SER A 7 1.56 8.01 -10.02
N ALA A 8 1.34 8.96 -9.12
CA ALA A 8 0.03 9.14 -8.49
C ALA A 8 -1.11 9.26 -9.53
N TRP A 9 -0.79 9.64 -10.76
CA TRP A 9 -1.70 9.63 -11.90
C TRP A 9 -2.17 8.22 -12.25
N ASP A 10 -1.24 7.27 -12.33
CA ASP A 10 -1.50 5.91 -12.76
C ASP A 10 -2.40 5.18 -11.75
N VAL A 11 -2.32 5.54 -10.46
CA VAL A 11 -3.18 5.01 -9.39
C VAL A 11 -4.66 5.25 -9.69
N PHE A 12 -5.02 6.46 -10.13
CA PHE A 12 -6.41 6.80 -10.48
C PHE A 12 -6.75 6.42 -11.93
N PHE A 13 -5.87 6.74 -12.87
CA PHE A 13 -6.13 6.63 -14.31
C PHE A 13 -5.81 5.24 -14.88
N ASN A 14 -5.43 4.25 -14.08
CA ASN A 14 -5.53 2.85 -14.50
C ASN A 14 -6.89 2.24 -14.14
N ASP A 15 -7.64 2.85 -13.23
CA ASP A 15 -8.98 2.40 -12.88
C ASP A 15 -10.02 2.88 -13.91
N LYS A 16 -10.67 1.94 -14.58
CA LYS A 16 -11.73 2.24 -15.56
C LYS A 16 -12.91 2.98 -14.91
N ARG A 17 -13.29 2.61 -13.68
CA ARG A 17 -14.42 3.21 -12.95
C ARG A 17 -14.16 4.69 -12.68
N TYR A 18 -12.91 5.03 -12.40
CA TYR A 18 -12.49 6.41 -12.20
C TYR A 18 -12.62 7.23 -13.49
N LYS A 19 -12.14 6.69 -14.63
CA LYS A 19 -12.30 7.33 -15.94
C LYS A 19 -13.77 7.52 -16.31
N ASP A 20 -14.58 6.49 -16.11
CA ASP A 20 -16.02 6.53 -16.44
C ASP A 20 -16.73 7.64 -15.63
N LEU A 21 -16.37 7.83 -14.34
CA LEU A 21 -16.90 8.94 -13.52
C LEU A 21 -16.40 10.32 -13.97
N LEU A 22 -15.13 10.44 -14.36
CA LEU A 22 -14.59 11.68 -14.92
C LEU A 22 -15.30 12.07 -16.22
N ASP A 23 -15.54 11.09 -17.11
CA ASP A 23 -16.25 11.31 -18.36
C ASP A 23 -17.71 11.72 -18.11
N GLU A 24 -18.37 11.12 -17.11
CA GLU A 24 -19.71 11.52 -16.68
C GLU A 24 -19.74 12.98 -16.18
N LEU A 25 -18.78 13.38 -15.34
CA LEU A 25 -18.65 14.76 -14.87
C LEU A 25 -18.42 15.73 -16.04
N ASN A 26 -17.51 15.40 -16.95
CA ASN A 26 -17.22 16.20 -18.15
C ASN A 26 -18.43 16.33 -19.07
N LYS A 27 -19.26 15.29 -19.16
CA LYS A 27 -20.53 15.32 -19.90
C LYS A 27 -21.51 16.29 -19.26
N HIS A 28 -21.63 16.33 -17.93
CA HIS A 28 -22.47 17.31 -17.24
C HIS A 28 -21.98 18.76 -17.46
N PHE A 29 -20.67 19.00 -17.44
CA PHE A 29 -20.11 20.31 -17.80
C PHE A 29 -20.41 20.70 -19.25
N SER A 30 -20.29 19.75 -20.17
CA SER A 30 -20.60 19.98 -21.59
C SER A 30 -22.09 20.24 -21.84
N GLU A 31 -22.98 19.50 -21.17
CA GLU A 31 -24.44 19.73 -21.20
C GLU A 31 -24.78 21.13 -20.68
N THR A 32 -24.15 21.55 -19.58
CA THR A 32 -24.33 22.89 -18.99
C THR A 32 -23.93 23.99 -19.99
N ARG A 33 -22.74 23.88 -20.60
CA ARG A 33 -22.27 24.82 -21.63
C ARG A 33 -23.21 24.88 -22.83
N LEU A 34 -23.76 23.74 -23.25
CA LEU A 34 -24.67 23.67 -24.40
C LEU A 34 -25.98 24.41 -24.11
N LEU A 35 -26.57 24.21 -22.93
CA LEU A 35 -27.80 24.91 -22.53
C LEU A 35 -27.59 26.43 -22.50
N LEU A 36 -26.46 26.90 -21.97
CA LEU A 36 -26.15 28.34 -21.99
C LEU A 36 -26.01 28.87 -23.42
N LYS A 37 -25.32 28.14 -24.31
CA LYS A 37 -25.21 28.51 -25.74
C LYS A 37 -26.55 28.53 -26.48
N GLN A 38 -27.50 27.70 -26.07
CA GLN A 38 -28.86 27.68 -26.60
C GLN A 38 -29.73 28.84 -26.09
N GLY A 39 -29.20 29.69 -25.20
CA GLY A 39 -29.90 30.88 -24.70
C GLY A 39 -30.82 30.61 -23.50
N TYR A 40 -30.71 29.43 -22.86
CA TYR A 40 -31.42 29.18 -21.60
C TYR A 40 -30.90 30.13 -20.51
N ARG A 41 -31.81 30.64 -19.68
CA ARG A 41 -31.45 31.49 -18.55
C ARG A 41 -30.59 30.73 -17.54
N GLN A 42 -29.58 31.41 -16.98
CA GLN A 42 -28.61 30.80 -16.07
C GLN A 42 -29.24 30.18 -14.82
N ASP A 43 -30.28 30.79 -14.25
CA ASP A 43 -30.97 30.29 -13.06
C ASP A 43 -31.65 28.93 -13.32
N ILE A 44 -32.31 28.78 -14.46
CA ILE A 44 -32.93 27.53 -14.90
C ILE A 44 -31.88 26.45 -15.17
N VAL A 45 -30.75 26.82 -15.79
CA VAL A 45 -29.64 25.87 -16.02
C VAL A 45 -29.05 25.40 -14.69
N ARG A 46 -28.84 26.31 -13.73
CA ARG A 46 -28.35 25.95 -12.39
C ARG A 46 -29.30 25.01 -11.67
N GLU A 47 -30.59 25.32 -11.64
CA GLU A 47 -31.61 24.45 -11.03
C GLU A 47 -31.58 23.03 -11.61
N LYS A 48 -31.42 22.90 -12.94
CA LYS A 48 -31.39 21.61 -13.62
C LYS A 48 -30.09 20.83 -13.42
N MET A 49 -28.95 21.51 -13.33
CA MET A 49 -27.62 20.87 -13.42
C MET A 49 -26.89 20.77 -12.08
N ASN A 50 -27.22 21.57 -11.08
CA ASN A 50 -26.55 21.57 -9.78
C ASN A 50 -26.55 20.18 -9.13
N ASP A 51 -27.71 19.53 -9.03
CA ASP A 51 -27.82 18.22 -8.39
C ASP A 51 -27.03 17.14 -9.14
N LYS A 52 -27.00 17.21 -10.48
CA LYS A 52 -26.21 16.28 -11.30
C LYS A 52 -24.71 16.47 -11.05
N VAL A 53 -24.24 17.71 -11.06
CA VAL A 53 -22.82 18.05 -10.93
C VAL A 53 -22.33 17.82 -9.51
N PHE A 54 -23.03 18.32 -8.49
CA PHE A 54 -22.63 18.15 -7.11
C PHE A 54 -22.90 16.73 -6.59
N GLY A 55 -23.88 16.03 -7.16
CA GLY A 55 -24.11 14.60 -6.92
C GLY A 55 -22.90 13.73 -7.29
N MET A 56 -22.07 14.16 -8.26
CA MET A 56 -20.83 13.45 -8.60
C MET A 56 -19.85 13.37 -7.42
N GLN A 57 -19.88 14.32 -6.47
CA GLN A 57 -18.99 14.28 -5.31
C GLN A 57 -19.20 13.01 -4.49
N MET A 58 -20.45 12.58 -4.31
CA MET A 58 -20.74 11.34 -3.58
C MET A 58 -20.23 10.12 -4.33
N LYS A 59 -20.40 10.06 -5.65
CA LYS A 59 -19.86 8.96 -6.47
C LYS A 59 -18.34 8.87 -6.39
N PHE A 60 -17.63 10.00 -6.41
CA PHE A 60 -16.18 10.01 -6.22
C PHE A 60 -15.76 9.57 -4.81
N LYS A 61 -16.51 9.97 -3.76
CA LYS A 61 -16.24 9.49 -2.39
C LYS A 61 -16.38 7.98 -2.28
N GLU A 62 -17.49 7.44 -2.80
CA GLU A 62 -17.78 6.01 -2.80
C GLU A 62 -16.70 5.23 -3.55
N LEU A 63 -16.29 5.70 -4.74
CA LEU A 63 -15.20 5.07 -5.47
C LEU A 63 -13.88 5.16 -4.71
N GLY A 64 -13.56 6.31 -4.11
CA GLY A 64 -12.33 6.50 -3.35
C GLY A 64 -12.22 5.55 -2.17
N GLN A 65 -13.32 5.38 -1.42
CA GLN A 65 -13.38 4.42 -0.32
C GLN A 65 -13.21 2.99 -0.85
N LYS A 66 -13.92 2.64 -1.94
CA LYS A 66 -13.82 1.30 -2.53
C LYS A 66 -12.41 0.96 -3.00
N MET A 67 -11.71 1.92 -3.61
CA MET A 67 -10.32 1.72 -4.02
C MET A 67 -9.43 1.46 -2.80
N ILE A 68 -9.59 2.22 -1.71
CA ILE A 68 -8.86 2.01 -0.44
C ILE A 68 -9.13 0.60 0.10
N ASP A 69 -10.40 0.23 0.25
CA ASP A 69 -10.80 -1.07 0.80
C ASP A 69 -10.23 -2.24 -0.02
N GLU A 70 -10.23 -2.11 -1.36
CA GLU A 70 -9.66 -3.11 -2.27
C GLU A 70 -8.14 -3.28 -2.09
N HIS A 71 -7.40 -2.19 -1.88
CA HIS A 71 -5.95 -2.25 -1.63
C HIS A 71 -5.65 -2.82 -0.24
N GLU A 72 -6.36 -2.38 0.80
CA GLU A 72 -6.21 -2.90 2.16
C GLU A 72 -6.50 -4.40 2.23
N THR A 73 -7.55 -4.85 1.55
CA THR A 73 -7.89 -6.29 1.49
C THR A 73 -6.78 -7.10 0.82
N LYS A 74 -6.19 -6.60 -0.27
CA LYS A 74 -5.07 -7.27 -0.94
C LYS A 74 -3.81 -7.31 -0.08
N LEU A 75 -3.47 -6.21 0.59
CA LEU A 75 -2.35 -6.16 1.52
C LEU A 75 -2.52 -7.19 2.65
N GLN A 76 -3.70 -7.22 3.28
CA GLN A 76 -4.00 -8.21 4.32
C GLN A 76 -3.89 -9.64 3.82
N LYS A 77 -4.34 -9.91 2.58
CA LYS A 77 -4.22 -11.24 1.98
C LYS A 77 -2.75 -11.62 1.74
N LEU A 78 -1.94 -10.72 1.17
CA LEU A 78 -0.51 -10.96 0.99
C LEU A 78 0.19 -11.20 2.33
N GLU A 79 -0.16 -10.45 3.38
CA GLU A 79 0.37 -10.71 4.71
C GLU A 79 -0.02 -12.09 5.25
N GLN A 80 -1.26 -12.53 5.04
CA GLN A 80 -1.74 -13.84 5.49
C GLN A 80 -1.08 -14.98 4.71
N ASP A 81 -1.02 -14.88 3.38
CA ASP A 81 -0.44 -15.89 2.51
C ASP A 81 1.06 -16.10 2.84
N ASN A 82 1.77 -15.04 3.26
CA ASN A 82 3.16 -15.12 3.70
C ASN A 82 3.35 -15.53 5.18
N LYS A 83 2.28 -15.63 5.98
CA LYS A 83 2.35 -16.05 7.40
C LYS A 83 2.07 -17.55 7.61
N VAL A 84 1.49 -18.24 6.63
CA VAL A 84 1.10 -19.65 6.79
C VAL A 84 2.32 -20.56 6.72
N VAL A 85 2.85 -20.93 7.88
CA VAL A 85 3.75 -22.08 8.04
C VAL A 85 2.88 -23.27 8.50
N THR A 86 2.51 -24.14 7.56
CA THR A 86 1.91 -25.44 7.90
C THR A 86 3.01 -26.45 8.16
N PHE A 87 2.94 -27.13 9.31
CA PHE A 87 3.81 -28.26 9.61
C PHE A 87 3.04 -29.54 9.36
N ASP A 88 3.45 -30.30 8.34
CA ASP A 88 2.82 -31.56 7.97
C ASP A 88 3.02 -32.65 9.05
N ASP A 89 4.11 -32.58 9.81
CA ASP A 89 4.43 -33.46 10.93
C ASP A 89 4.85 -32.65 12.19
N PRO A 90 3.93 -32.45 13.14
CA PRO A 90 4.21 -31.74 14.39
C PRO A 90 5.29 -32.39 15.28
N GLN A 91 5.47 -33.72 15.20
CA GLN A 91 6.44 -34.42 16.03
C GLN A 91 7.86 -34.22 15.50
N ALA A 92 8.05 -34.31 14.18
CA ALA A 92 9.31 -34.01 13.54
C ALA A 92 9.75 -32.56 13.80
N GLU A 93 8.81 -31.62 13.75
CA GLU A 93 9.07 -30.20 14.03
C GLU A 93 9.50 -29.98 15.50
N LEU A 94 8.85 -30.66 16.47
CA LEU A 94 9.27 -30.58 17.88
C LEU A 94 10.70 -31.09 18.08
N LEU A 95 11.08 -32.20 17.44
CA LEU A 95 12.44 -32.73 17.51
C LEU A 95 13.45 -31.76 16.89
N LYS A 96 13.15 -31.20 15.70
CA LYS A 96 13.99 -30.19 15.05
C LYS A 96 14.26 -28.99 15.96
N ARG A 97 13.24 -28.53 16.69
CA ARG A 97 13.34 -27.41 17.64
C ARG A 97 14.23 -27.75 18.84
N GLN A 98 14.07 -28.94 19.40
CA GLN A 98 14.92 -29.41 20.51
C GLN A 98 16.38 -29.53 20.08
N ASP A 99 16.63 -30.11 18.90
CA ASP A 99 17.97 -30.27 18.34
C ASP A 99 18.63 -28.90 18.08
N LEU A 100 17.86 -27.92 17.61
CA LEU A 100 18.34 -26.55 17.43
C LEU A 100 18.74 -25.91 18.76
N GLU A 101 17.87 -25.96 19.77
CA GLU A 101 18.17 -25.41 21.09
C GLU A 101 19.42 -26.07 21.69
N ALA A 102 19.53 -27.40 21.58
CA ALA A 102 20.69 -28.16 22.03
C ALA A 102 21.96 -27.73 21.28
N LYS A 103 21.92 -27.69 19.94
CA LYS A 103 23.04 -27.24 19.10
C LYS A 103 23.50 -25.84 19.50
N VAL A 104 22.57 -24.89 19.58
CA VAL A 104 22.88 -23.51 19.98
C VAL A 104 23.44 -23.48 21.40
N SER A 105 22.99 -24.31 22.33
CA SER A 105 23.51 -24.34 23.70
C SER A 105 24.93 -24.89 23.81
N LEU A 106 25.31 -25.84 22.95
CA LEU A 106 26.56 -26.59 23.03
C LEU A 106 27.74 -25.95 22.28
N ILE A 107 27.49 -25.26 21.17
CA ILE A 107 28.53 -24.58 20.39
C ILE A 107 29.15 -23.42 21.18
N ASP A 108 30.42 -23.10 20.91
CA ASP A 108 31.10 -21.97 21.55
C ASP A 108 30.63 -20.60 21.00
N ASN A 109 31.08 -19.50 21.62
CA ASN A 109 30.66 -18.15 21.22
C ASN A 109 31.18 -17.74 19.83
N ASN A 110 32.34 -18.21 19.40
CA ASN A 110 32.87 -17.92 18.06
C ASN A 110 32.11 -18.71 16.99
N GLU A 111 31.80 -19.97 17.27
CA GLU A 111 30.94 -20.81 16.43
C GLU A 111 29.53 -20.23 16.32
N LEU A 112 28.97 -19.73 17.43
CA LEU A 112 27.68 -19.04 17.44
C LEU A 112 27.69 -17.78 16.55
N VAL A 113 28.73 -16.95 16.66
CA VAL A 113 28.89 -15.78 15.78
C VAL A 113 28.95 -16.20 14.32
N HIS A 114 29.75 -17.21 13.99
CA HIS A 114 29.85 -17.71 12.63
C HIS A 114 28.52 -18.27 12.11
N LEU A 115 27.79 -19.02 12.95
CA LEU A 115 26.46 -19.52 12.60
C LEU A 115 25.51 -18.37 12.23
N ILE A 116 25.43 -17.34 13.08
CA ILE A 116 24.52 -16.20 12.89
C ILE A 116 24.86 -15.41 11.63
N GLN A 117 26.14 -15.20 11.34
CA GLN A 117 26.59 -14.45 10.16
C GLN A 117 26.24 -15.13 8.84
N ASN A 118 26.00 -16.45 8.85
CA ASN A 118 25.72 -17.25 7.67
C ASN A 118 24.27 -17.74 7.61
N ILE A 119 23.36 -17.14 8.38
CA ILE A 119 21.93 -17.47 8.29
C ILE A 119 21.38 -16.96 6.95
N ASP A 120 20.76 -17.87 6.21
CA ASP A 120 19.89 -17.52 5.09
C ASP A 120 18.47 -17.24 5.63
N PRO A 121 17.90 -16.03 5.44
CA PRO A 121 16.53 -15.72 5.86
C PRO A 121 15.47 -16.62 5.21
N ASP A 122 15.75 -17.24 4.07
CA ASP A 122 14.79 -18.10 3.36
C ASP A 122 14.76 -19.54 3.95
N ASP A 123 15.80 -19.93 4.71
CA ASP A 123 15.94 -21.26 5.31
C ASP A 123 15.55 -21.31 6.81
N VAL A 124 15.20 -20.16 7.41
CA VAL A 124 14.92 -20.07 8.86
C VAL A 124 13.54 -19.52 9.16
N GLY A 125 12.91 -20.06 10.19
CA GLY A 125 11.62 -19.62 10.68
C GLY A 125 11.69 -18.66 11.88
N VAL A 126 10.52 -18.19 12.29
CA VAL A 126 10.36 -17.28 13.44
C VAL A 126 10.92 -17.90 14.73
N TYR A 127 10.75 -19.22 14.91
CA TYR A 127 11.25 -19.91 16.09
C TYR A 127 12.79 -19.92 16.12
N GLU A 128 13.44 -20.29 15.02
CA GLU A 128 14.90 -20.28 14.87
C GLU A 128 15.47 -18.89 15.20
N ILE A 129 14.87 -17.83 14.64
CA ILE A 129 15.25 -16.44 14.92
C ILE A 129 15.14 -16.12 16.42
N SER A 130 14.10 -16.60 17.09
CA SER A 130 13.93 -16.37 18.53
C SER A 130 15.03 -17.05 19.38
N VAL A 131 15.47 -18.24 18.97
CA VAL A 131 16.56 -18.98 19.63
C VAL A 131 17.87 -18.23 19.45
N TYR A 132 18.19 -17.80 18.22
CA TYR A 132 19.40 -17.03 17.94
C TYR A 132 19.42 -15.69 18.66
N ALA A 133 18.30 -14.95 18.67
CA ALA A 133 18.20 -13.67 19.39
C ALA A 133 18.50 -13.81 20.89
N LYS A 134 17.92 -14.84 21.54
CA LYS A 134 18.20 -15.15 22.95
C LYS A 134 19.66 -15.50 23.18
N ALA A 135 20.28 -16.25 22.27
CA ALA A 135 21.68 -16.64 22.39
C ALA A 135 22.63 -15.45 22.24
N ILE A 136 22.34 -14.52 21.31
CA ILE A 136 23.07 -13.26 21.15
C ILE A 136 23.04 -12.45 22.44
N GLU A 137 21.85 -12.22 22.99
CA GLU A 137 21.66 -11.39 24.17
C GLU A 137 22.32 -11.99 25.42
N LYS A 138 22.19 -13.30 25.63
CA LYS A 138 22.62 -13.96 26.87
C LYS A 138 24.09 -14.37 26.90
N ARG A 139 24.70 -14.64 25.73
CA ARG A 139 26.01 -15.30 25.66
C ARG A 139 27.10 -14.44 25.03
N LEU A 140 26.76 -13.56 24.09
CA LEU A 140 27.74 -12.79 23.35
C LEU A 140 28.08 -11.49 24.10
N THR A 141 29.37 -11.18 24.14
CA THR A 141 29.87 -9.88 24.61
C THR A 141 29.52 -8.76 23.61
N GLU A 142 29.58 -7.49 24.03
CA GLU A 142 29.28 -6.34 23.16
C GLU A 142 30.08 -6.37 21.84
N ASN A 143 31.39 -6.66 21.90
CA ASN A 143 32.22 -6.79 20.70
C ASN A 143 31.74 -7.91 19.76
N GLN A 144 31.23 -9.01 20.31
CA GLN A 144 30.68 -10.11 19.51
C GLN A 144 29.30 -9.77 18.95
N GLN A 145 28.46 -9.07 19.71
CA GLN A 145 27.17 -8.56 19.23
C GLN A 145 27.36 -7.60 18.05
N GLN A 146 28.38 -6.74 18.10
CA GLN A 146 28.71 -5.83 17.00
C GLN A 146 29.10 -6.57 15.71
N ARG A 147 29.66 -7.78 15.81
CA ARG A 147 29.99 -8.63 14.65
C ARG A 147 28.75 -9.26 14.01
N VAL A 148 27.66 -9.42 14.76
CA VAL A 148 26.39 -9.98 14.28
C VAL A 148 25.29 -8.92 14.16
N ARG A 149 25.64 -7.64 14.07
CA ARG A 149 24.68 -6.52 13.98
C ARG A 149 23.67 -6.68 12.82
N ASP A 150 24.09 -7.31 11.73
CA ASP A 150 23.26 -7.53 10.55
C ASP A 150 22.18 -8.60 10.77
N PHE A 151 22.22 -9.33 11.89
CA PHE A 151 21.16 -10.26 12.31
C PHE A 151 19.79 -9.57 12.41
N HIS A 152 19.75 -8.28 12.73
CA HIS A 152 18.48 -7.52 12.71
C HIS A 152 17.82 -7.53 11.33
N VAL A 153 18.61 -7.48 10.25
CA VAL A 153 18.09 -7.51 8.87
C VAL A 153 17.48 -8.88 8.58
N VAL A 154 18.15 -9.97 8.98
CA VAL A 154 17.61 -11.34 8.85
C VAL A 154 16.31 -11.48 9.64
N LYS A 155 16.30 -11.01 10.89
CA LYS A 155 15.12 -11.01 11.75
C LYS A 155 13.95 -10.26 11.10
N GLU A 156 14.17 -9.08 10.54
CA GLU A 156 13.12 -8.31 9.84
C GLU A 156 12.58 -9.06 8.63
N LYS A 157 13.44 -9.69 7.83
CA LYS A 157 13.01 -10.49 6.66
C LYS A 157 12.13 -11.66 7.05
N VAL A 158 12.46 -12.37 8.13
CA VAL A 158 11.71 -13.55 8.58
C VAL A 158 10.40 -13.15 9.28
N LEU A 159 10.40 -12.05 10.02
CA LEU A 159 9.19 -11.57 10.72
C LEU A 159 8.22 -10.87 9.76
N TYR A 160 8.73 -10.22 8.72
CA TYR A 160 7.97 -9.44 7.76
C TYR A 160 8.33 -9.82 6.31
N PRO A 161 8.15 -11.09 5.91
CA PRO A 161 8.55 -11.59 4.59
C PRO A 161 7.89 -10.83 3.44
N PHE A 162 6.66 -10.33 3.67
CA PHE A 162 5.91 -9.54 2.70
C PHE A 162 6.53 -8.16 2.40
N ARG A 163 7.39 -7.58 3.27
CA ARG A 163 7.96 -6.24 3.03
C ARG A 163 8.91 -6.16 1.84
N ASN A 164 9.48 -7.29 1.42
CA ASN A 164 10.33 -7.36 0.23
C ASN A 164 9.57 -7.78 -1.04
N ASN A 165 8.25 -7.97 -0.94
CA ASN A 165 7.42 -8.29 -2.08
C ASN A 165 7.12 -7.01 -2.87
N GLU A 166 7.47 -6.98 -4.16
CA GLU A 166 7.27 -5.82 -5.03
C GLU A 166 5.79 -5.42 -5.15
N GLU A 167 4.87 -6.40 -5.20
CA GLU A 167 3.42 -6.14 -5.22
C GLU A 167 2.96 -5.50 -3.90
N TYR A 168 3.46 -5.96 -2.75
CA TYR A 168 3.14 -5.38 -1.45
C TYR A 168 3.61 -3.91 -1.37
N GLN A 169 4.84 -3.63 -1.78
CA GLN A 169 5.39 -2.27 -1.81
C GLN A 169 4.60 -1.34 -2.74
N GLN A 170 4.19 -1.85 -3.90
CA GLN A 170 3.37 -1.11 -4.85
C GLN A 170 1.99 -0.80 -4.26
N LEU A 171 1.34 -1.76 -3.61
CA LEU A 171 0.05 -1.57 -2.96
C LEU A 171 0.12 -0.57 -1.80
N GLU A 172 1.19 -0.58 -0.98
CA GLU A 172 1.40 0.42 0.07
C GLU A 172 1.57 1.83 -0.51
N HIS A 173 2.34 1.95 -1.60
CA HIS A 173 2.50 3.21 -2.31
C HIS A 173 1.16 3.74 -2.85
N ASP A 174 0.40 2.89 -3.53
CA ASP A 174 -0.89 3.28 -4.13
C ASP A 174 -1.90 3.68 -3.07
N LEU A 175 -1.93 2.97 -1.94
CA LEU A 175 -2.75 3.32 -0.78
C LEU A 175 -2.36 4.69 -0.20
N ALA A 176 -1.05 4.97 -0.07
CA ALA A 176 -0.56 6.27 0.39
C ALA A 176 -1.00 7.41 -0.54
N VAL A 177 -0.95 7.20 -1.86
CA VAL A 177 -1.46 8.15 -2.85
C VAL A 177 -2.96 8.39 -2.66
N LEU A 178 -3.78 7.34 -2.54
CA LEU A 178 -5.23 7.47 -2.34
C LEU A 178 -5.55 8.30 -1.09
N TYR A 179 -4.86 8.03 0.01
CA TYR A 179 -5.03 8.80 1.25
C TYR A 179 -4.56 10.26 1.12
N GLN A 180 -3.44 10.51 0.46
CA GLN A 180 -2.90 11.86 0.24
C GLN A 180 -3.88 12.77 -0.50
N PHE A 181 -4.50 12.26 -1.57
CA PHE A 181 -5.45 13.04 -2.37
C PHE A 181 -6.84 13.13 -1.72
N GLY A 182 -7.20 12.16 -0.87
CA GLY A 182 -8.36 12.27 0.02
C GLY A 182 -9.71 12.28 -0.70
N MET A 183 -9.81 11.60 -1.85
CA MET A 183 -11.02 11.53 -2.67
C MET A 183 -12.22 10.96 -1.90
N GLN A 184 -11.97 9.96 -1.03
CA GLN A 184 -12.97 9.34 -0.15
C GLN A 184 -13.62 10.34 0.83
N VAL A 185 -12.90 11.40 1.21
CA VAL A 185 -13.42 12.44 2.13
C VAL A 185 -14.03 13.60 1.34
N LYS A 186 -13.29 14.11 0.34
CA LYS A 186 -13.62 15.35 -0.36
C LYS A 186 -14.58 15.15 -1.53
N GLY A 187 -14.59 13.98 -2.16
CA GLY A 187 -15.35 13.73 -3.39
C GLY A 187 -14.85 14.54 -4.58
N GLN A 188 -13.61 15.01 -4.52
CA GLN A 188 -13.00 15.81 -5.57
C GLN A 188 -12.08 14.90 -6.38
N PRO A 189 -12.26 14.83 -7.71
CA PRO A 189 -11.38 14.07 -8.57
C PRO A 189 -10.01 14.76 -8.70
N VAL A 190 -9.08 14.02 -9.28
CA VAL A 190 -7.73 14.44 -9.58
C VAL A 190 -7.58 14.59 -11.10
N ASP A 191 -6.87 15.63 -11.54
CA ASP A 191 -6.58 15.90 -12.95
C ASP A 191 -5.16 16.47 -13.11
N ARG A 192 -4.70 16.65 -14.35
CA ARG A 192 -3.43 17.32 -14.65
C ARG A 192 -3.64 18.82 -14.82
N ASP A 193 -2.68 19.60 -14.35
CA ASP A 193 -2.56 21.00 -14.72
C ASP A 193 -1.88 21.18 -16.09
N GLU A 194 -1.72 22.45 -16.50
CA GLU A 194 -1.11 22.81 -17.79
C GLU A 194 0.37 22.40 -17.88
N GLU A 195 1.03 22.20 -16.74
CA GLU A 195 2.41 21.75 -16.63
C GLU A 195 2.52 20.22 -16.54
N GLY A 196 1.38 19.51 -16.50
CA GLY A 196 1.31 18.06 -16.38
C GLY A 196 1.43 17.54 -14.95
N ASN A 197 1.43 18.42 -13.94
CA ASN A 197 1.41 18.04 -12.54
C ASN A 197 0.00 17.65 -12.09
N ILE A 198 -0.05 16.77 -11.10
CA ILE A 198 -1.31 16.23 -10.58
C ILE A 198 -1.91 17.24 -9.59
N LYS A 199 -3.16 17.65 -9.83
CA LYS A 199 -3.92 18.57 -8.98
C LYS A 199 -5.28 18.00 -8.61
N ILE A 200 -5.79 18.40 -7.45
CA ILE A 200 -7.18 18.14 -7.07
C ILE A 200 -8.08 19.10 -7.86
N MET A 201 -9.06 18.56 -8.57
CA MET A 201 -10.06 19.32 -9.30
C MET A 201 -11.24 19.65 -8.36
N ASN A 202 -11.39 20.92 -8.00
CA ASN A 202 -12.58 21.37 -7.31
C ASN A 202 -13.77 21.46 -8.30
N ILE A 203 -14.71 20.53 -8.18
CA ILE A 203 -15.92 20.47 -9.01
C ILE A 203 -16.70 21.79 -8.97
N ALA A 204 -16.83 22.42 -7.81
CA ALA A 204 -17.59 23.65 -7.66
C ALA A 204 -16.95 24.83 -8.40
N ASP A 205 -15.62 24.94 -8.32
CA ASP A 205 -14.89 26.00 -9.01
C ASP A 205 -15.00 25.80 -10.52
N GLN A 206 -14.71 24.59 -11.02
CA GLN A 206 -14.82 24.26 -12.45
C GLN A 206 -16.23 24.48 -12.99
N TYR A 207 -17.26 24.13 -12.21
CA TYR A 207 -18.64 24.35 -12.60
C TYR A 207 -19.02 25.84 -12.63
N ASN A 208 -18.55 26.62 -11.66
CA ASN A 208 -18.83 28.05 -11.61
C ASN A 208 -18.15 28.84 -12.73
N GLU A 209 -16.97 28.42 -13.18
CA GLU A 209 -16.30 29.00 -14.36
C GLU A 209 -17.16 28.89 -15.64
N ILE A 210 -18.06 27.91 -15.74
CA ILE A 210 -18.94 27.76 -16.91
C ILE A 210 -19.96 28.91 -17.05
N PHE A 211 -20.27 29.59 -15.94
CA PHE A 211 -21.28 30.66 -15.91
C PHE A 211 -20.68 32.07 -15.94
N LYS A 212 -19.34 32.18 -15.92
CA LYS A 212 -18.62 33.44 -16.10
C LYS A 212 -18.51 33.78 -17.58
#